data_AF-A0A425C805-F1
#
_entry.id   AF-A0A425C805-F1
#
_cell.length_a   1.000
_cell.length_b   1.000
_cell.length_c   1.000
_cell.angle_alpha   90.00
_cell.angle_beta   90.00
_cell.angle_gamma   90.00
#
_symmetry.space_group_name_H-M   'P 1'
#
loop_
_entity.id
_entity.type
_entity.pdbx_description
1 polymer ?
#
loop_
_entity_poly.entity_id
_entity_poly.type
_entity_poly.pdbx_seq_one_letter_code
_entity_poly.pdbx_strand_id
1 'polypeptide(L)'
;MSKVVKCELSHTAPDWRECTKGLNVEGFCENVGCRAYGERIVHRMGFDYFNLMKENDVECPECNNEVKPITCGFYSCAWKFEGIKTSDYFSISSRWQEAKEENI
;
A
#
# COMPACT_ATOMS: atom_id res chain seq x y z
N MET A 1 5.66 -17.66 4.01
CA MET A 1 4.89 -16.78 4.92
C MET A 1 5.31 -15.37 4.59
N SER A 2 4.40 -14.49 4.17
CA SER A 2 4.72 -13.08 3.98
C SER A 2 5.09 -12.48 5.34
N LYS A 3 6.30 -11.91 5.44
CA LYS A 3 6.80 -11.30 6.67
C LYS A 3 6.25 -9.88 6.72
N VAL A 4 5.42 -9.58 7.71
CA VAL A 4 5.04 -8.20 8.03
C VAL A 4 6.27 -7.52 8.63
N VAL A 5 6.62 -6.35 8.12
CA VAL A 5 7.75 -5.54 8.59
C VAL A 5 7.19 -4.26 9.22
N LYS A 6 7.71 -3.89 10.39
CA LYS A 6 7.40 -2.59 11.01
C LYS A 6 8.29 -1.51 10.38
N CYS A 7 7.70 -0.37 10.07
CA CYS A 7 8.39 0.80 9.55
C CYS A 7 7.98 2.03 10.37
N GLU A 8 8.91 2.95 10.59
CA GLU A 8 8.61 4.23 11.27
C GLU A 8 8.24 5.30 10.24
N LEU A 9 7.37 6.22 10.67
CA LEU A 9 7.00 7.39 9.87
C LEU A 9 8.08 8.45 9.95
N SER A 10 8.28 9.18 8.85
CA SER A 10 9.21 10.31 8.79
C SER A 10 8.47 11.61 8.56
N HIS A 11 8.77 12.62 9.37
CA HIS A 11 8.24 13.99 9.22
C HIS A 11 8.86 14.74 8.03
N THR A 12 9.89 14.19 7.40
CA THR A 12 10.55 14.77 6.21
C THR A 12 10.31 13.91 4.97
N ALA A 13 9.30 13.04 4.99
CA ALA A 13 8.90 12.29 3.80
C ALA A 13 8.40 13.26 2.72
N PRO A 14 8.70 13.01 1.44
CA PRO A 14 8.14 13.82 0.35
C PRO A 14 6.64 13.58 0.22
N ASP A 15 5.93 14.54 -0.40
CA ASP A 15 4.46 14.55 -0.53
C ASP A 15 3.90 13.23 -1.11
N TRP A 16 4.58 12.65 -2.10
CA TRP A 16 4.18 11.38 -2.71
C TRP A 16 4.39 10.13 -1.85
N ARG A 17 4.97 10.28 -0.66
CA ARG A 17 5.17 9.22 0.36
C ARG A 17 4.24 9.38 1.57
N GLU A 18 3.38 10.39 1.60
CA GLU A 18 2.43 10.57 2.69
C GLU A 18 1.50 9.36 2.83
N CYS A 19 1.33 8.88 4.07
CA CYS A 19 0.38 7.82 4.40
C CYS A 19 -0.85 8.39 5.11
N THR A 20 -1.94 7.64 5.07
CA THR A 20 -3.17 7.88 5.84
C THR A 20 -3.45 6.71 6.79
N LYS A 21 -4.35 6.90 7.76
CA LYS A 21 -4.85 5.77 8.57
C LYS A 21 -5.60 4.78 7.68
N GLY A 22 -5.43 3.49 7.94
CA GLY A 22 -5.94 2.41 7.09
C GLY A 22 -4.90 1.84 6.16
N LEU A 23 -5.34 1.48 4.96
CA LEU A 23 -4.56 0.87 3.89
C LEU A 23 -3.83 1.93 3.05
N ASN A 24 -2.56 1.65 2.77
CA ASN A 24 -1.68 2.48 1.96
C ASN A 24 -0.99 1.59 0.92
N VAL A 25 -1.30 1.78 -0.36
CA VAL A 25 -0.76 0.94 -1.44
C VAL A 25 0.46 1.62 -2.05
N GLU A 26 1.50 0.85 -2.33
CA GLU A 26 2.75 1.37 -2.86
C GLU A 26 2.98 0.89 -4.30
N GLY A 27 3.67 1.72 -5.08
CA GLY A 27 4.10 1.42 -6.44
C GLY A 27 5.10 2.47 -6.92
N PHE A 28 5.48 2.41 -8.20
CA PHE A 28 6.40 3.39 -8.80
C PHE A 28 5.65 4.26 -9.80
N CYS A 29 5.90 5.57 -9.79
CA CYS A 29 5.35 6.46 -10.81
C CYS A 29 6.18 6.36 -12.09
N GLU A 30 5.54 6.03 -13.21
CA GLU A 30 6.19 5.88 -14.52
C GLU A 30 5.98 7.11 -15.42
N ASN A 31 5.32 8.16 -14.92
CA ASN A 31 5.09 9.39 -15.66
C ASN A 31 6.34 10.28 -15.66
N VAL A 32 7.03 10.37 -16.81
CA VAL A 32 8.26 11.17 -16.99
C VAL A 32 8.10 12.65 -16.61
N GLY A 33 6.89 13.21 -16.74
CA GLY A 33 6.61 14.61 -16.39
C GLY A 33 6.30 14.84 -14.90
N CYS A 34 6.20 13.78 -14.10
CA CYS A 34 5.86 13.87 -12.69
C CYS A 34 7.10 14.09 -11.83
N ARG A 35 6.99 14.91 -10.78
CA ARG A 35 8.07 15.12 -9.79
C ARG A 35 8.46 13.83 -9.05
N ALA A 36 7.58 12.83 -9.03
CA ALA A 36 7.79 11.51 -8.44
C ALA A 36 8.21 10.45 -9.47
N TYR A 37 8.59 10.84 -10.70
CA TYR A 37 8.99 9.89 -11.74
C TYR A 37 10.14 8.97 -11.27
N GLY A 38 9.94 7.66 -11.41
CA GLY A 38 10.89 6.63 -10.95
C GLY A 38 10.94 6.43 -9.43
N GLU A 39 10.23 7.25 -8.67
CA GLU A 39 10.17 7.17 -7.22
C GLU A 39 9.02 6.28 -6.74
N ARG A 40 9.19 5.72 -5.55
CA ARG A 40 8.14 4.93 -4.89
C ARG A 40 7.10 5.87 -4.32
N ILE A 41 5.83 5.67 -4.65
CA ILE A 41 4.71 6.49 -4.17
C ILE A 41 3.85 5.72 -3.18
N VAL A 42 2.98 6.45 -2.47
CA VAL A 42 1.93 5.90 -1.60
C VAL A 42 0.57 6.40 -2.09
N HIS A 43 -0.29 5.48 -2.51
CA HIS A 43 -1.70 5.73 -2.74
C HIS A 43 -2.49 5.47 -1.46
N ARG A 44 -3.22 6.49 -1.01
CA ARG A 44 -3.88 6.55 0.29
C ARG A 44 -5.31 6.01 0.21
N MET A 45 -5.48 4.68 0.23
CA MET A 45 -6.80 4.04 0.19
C MET A 45 -7.66 4.36 1.41
N GLY A 46 -7.06 4.46 2.59
CA GLY A 46 -7.81 4.66 3.83
C GLY A 46 -8.47 3.38 4.33
N PHE A 47 -9.67 3.47 4.91
CA PHE A 47 -10.39 2.31 5.44
C PHE A 47 -11.19 1.60 4.35
N ASP A 48 -10.49 0.94 3.44
CA ASP A 48 -11.10 0.21 2.32
C ASP A 48 -10.38 -1.11 2.04
N TYR A 49 -10.90 -1.87 1.07
CA TYR A 49 -10.27 -3.04 0.50
C TYR A 49 -9.61 -2.70 -0.83
N PHE A 50 -8.61 -3.51 -1.20
CA PHE A 50 -7.95 -3.41 -2.48
C PHE A 50 -7.61 -4.80 -2.99
N ASN A 51 -7.70 -5.00 -4.31
CA ASN A 51 -7.27 -6.23 -4.94
C ASN A 51 -5.96 -5.96 -5.69
N LEU A 52 -4.86 -6.49 -5.16
CA LEU A 52 -3.51 -6.41 -5.76
C LEU A 52 -3.43 -6.89 -7.22
N MET A 53 -4.38 -7.72 -7.66
CA MET A 53 -4.42 -8.28 -9.02
C MET A 53 -5.30 -7.47 -9.99
N LYS A 54 -6.04 -6.47 -9.50
CA LYS A 54 -6.81 -5.57 -10.38
C LYS A 54 -5.95 -4.36 -10.72
N GLU A 55 -5.85 -4.10 -12.02
CA GLU A 55 -5.31 -2.85 -12.56
C GLU A 55 -6.34 -1.73 -12.37
N ASN A 56 -5.90 -0.47 -12.34
CA ASN A 56 -6.68 0.78 -12.33
C ASN A 56 -7.21 1.34 -11.00
N ASP A 57 -6.90 0.78 -9.82
CA ASP A 57 -7.36 1.38 -8.55
C ASP A 57 -6.25 2.17 -7.82
N VAL A 58 -5.04 2.25 -8.37
CA VAL A 58 -3.88 2.87 -7.71
C VAL A 58 -3.32 3.94 -8.60
N GLU A 59 -3.26 5.16 -8.07
CA GLU A 59 -2.80 6.34 -8.78
C GLU A 59 -1.68 7.04 -8.03
N CYS A 60 -0.75 7.65 -8.78
CA CYS A 60 0.25 8.54 -8.21
C CYS A 60 -0.41 9.79 -7.63
N PRO A 61 -0.20 10.14 -6.34
CA PRO A 61 -0.86 11.29 -5.72
C PRO A 61 -0.47 12.65 -6.32
N GLU A 62 0.65 12.72 -7.06
CA GLU A 62 1.15 13.97 -7.65
C GLU A 62 0.63 14.21 -9.07
N CYS A 63 0.37 13.15 -9.83
CA CYS A 63 0.02 13.27 -11.25
C CYS A 63 -1.23 12.50 -11.68
N ASN A 64 -1.82 11.72 -10.78
CA ASN A 64 -3.01 10.88 -10.97
C ASN A 64 -2.88 9.84 -12.10
N ASN A 65 -1.68 9.60 -12.64
CA ASN A 65 -1.46 8.47 -13.53
C ASN A 65 -1.57 7.16 -12.76
N GLU A 66 -2.07 6.14 -13.44
CA GLU A 66 -2.12 4.78 -12.93
C GLU A 66 -0.73 4.29 -12.53
N VAL A 67 -0.69 3.58 -11.40
CA VAL A 67 0.52 3.02 -10.81
C VAL A 67 0.29 1.54 -10.55
N LYS A 68 1.19 0.70 -11.06
CA LYS A 68 1.15 -0.73 -10.75
C LYS A 68 1.46 -0.97 -9.26
N PRO A 69 0.57 -1.64 -8.51
CA PRO A 69 0.80 -1.94 -7.09
C PRO A 69 1.94 -2.95 -6.93
N ILE A 70 2.78 -2.78 -5.91
CA ILE A 70 3.87 -3.72 -5.55
C ILE A 70 3.74 -4.28 -4.14
N THR A 71 3.19 -3.51 -3.21
CA THR A 71 2.93 -3.92 -1.81
C THR A 71 1.93 -2.95 -1.17
N CYS A 72 1.54 -3.21 0.07
CA CYS A 72 0.79 -2.26 0.89
C CYS A 72 1.31 -2.21 2.33
N GLY A 73 0.98 -1.12 3.02
CA GLY A 73 1.18 -0.91 4.44
C GLY A 73 -0.14 -0.61 5.15
N PHE A 74 -0.17 -0.85 6.46
CA PHE A 74 -1.32 -0.65 7.33
C PHE A 74 -0.93 0.30 8.46
N TYR A 75 -1.74 1.30 8.73
CA TYR A 75 -1.46 2.31 9.77
C TYR A 75 -2.71 2.61 10.61
N SER A 76 -2.65 2.42 11.92
CA SER A 76 -3.74 2.76 12.85
C SER A 76 -5.08 2.08 12.47
N CYS A 77 -5.04 0.78 12.16
CA CYS A 77 -6.21 0.05 11.67
C CYS A 77 -6.17 -1.45 11.96
N ALA A 78 -7.34 -2.08 11.91
CA ALA A 78 -7.46 -3.53 11.79
C ALA A 78 -7.39 -3.95 10.32
N TRP A 79 -6.73 -5.06 10.03
CA TRP A 79 -6.57 -5.55 8.66
C TRP A 79 -6.61 -7.08 8.59
N LYS A 80 -7.01 -7.59 7.43
CA LYS A 80 -6.86 -8.99 7.02
C LYS A 80 -6.55 -9.06 5.53
N PHE A 81 -6.05 -10.18 5.05
CA PHE A 81 -5.91 -10.44 3.62
C PHE A 81 -6.53 -11.77 3.24
N GLU A 82 -6.95 -11.85 1.97
CA GLU A 82 -7.44 -13.06 1.33
C GLU A 82 -6.72 -13.21 -0.01
N GLY A 83 -6.40 -14.43 -0.39
CA GLY A 83 -5.68 -14.67 -1.63
C GLY A 83 -5.62 -16.14 -2.02
N ILE A 84 -5.26 -16.39 -3.28
CA ILE A 84 -5.07 -17.72 -3.83
C ILE A 84 -3.58 -17.91 -4.09
N LYS A 85 -3.00 -18.99 -3.58
CA LYS A 85 -1.62 -19.36 -3.91
C LYS A 85 -1.55 -19.83 -5.35
N THR A 86 -0.65 -19.26 -6.13
CA THR A 86 -0.45 -19.67 -7.54
C THR A 86 0.10 -21.08 -7.70
N SER A 87 0.76 -21.63 -6.67
CA SER A 87 1.38 -22.96 -6.72
C SER A 87 0.38 -24.11 -6.70
N ASP A 88 -0.69 -23.98 -5.92
CA ASP A 88 -1.64 -25.07 -5.62
C ASP A 88 -3.11 -24.62 -5.70
N TYR A 89 -3.36 -23.36 -6.06
CA TYR A 89 -4.68 -22.74 -6.09
C TYR A 89 -5.44 -22.79 -4.75
N PHE A 90 -4.71 -23.00 -3.65
CA PHE A 90 -5.31 -23.02 -2.33
C PHE A 90 -5.67 -21.60 -1.88
N SER A 91 -6.92 -21.43 -1.44
CA SER A 91 -7.40 -20.16 -0.87
C SER A 91 -6.89 -19.99 0.55
N ILE A 92 -6.35 -18.81 0.84
CA ILE A 92 -5.83 -18.42 2.15
C ILE A 92 -6.57 -17.17 2.59
N SER A 93 -6.98 -17.16 3.85
CA SER A 93 -7.48 -15.99 4.55
C SER A 93 -6.72 -15.86 5.86
N SER A 94 -6.24 -14.66 6.15
CA SER A 94 -5.65 -14.38 7.46
C SER A 94 -6.74 -14.16 8.51
N ARG A 95 -6.39 -14.31 9.78
CA ARG A 95 -7.17 -13.68 10.85
C ARG A 95 -7.02 -12.16 10.76
N TRP A 96 -7.95 -11.44 11.37
CA TRP A 96 -7.80 -10.01 11.64
C TRP A 96 -6.57 -9.75 12.52
N GLN A 97 -5.85 -8.69 12.19
CA GLN A 97 -4.65 -8.22 12.87
C GLN A 97 -4.75 -6.72 13.12
N GLU A 98 -4.04 -6.21 14.12
CA GLU A 98 -4.04 -4.80 14.50
C GLU A 98 -2.71 -4.14 14.13
N ALA A 99 -2.77 -3.04 13.39
CA ALA A 99 -1.65 -2.13 13.16
C ALA A 99 -1.79 -0.93 14.10
N LYS A 100 -1.19 -1.03 15.29
CA LYS A 100 -1.29 0.02 16.32
C LYS A 100 -0.28 1.13 16.09
N GLU A 101 -0.68 2.37 16.37
CA GLU A 101 0.25 3.46 16.65
C GLU A 101 0.98 3.11 17.95
N GLU A 102 2.30 2.95 17.89
CA GLU A 102 3.12 3.01 19.10
C GLU A 102 3.39 4.51 19.33
N ASN A 103 3.07 5.02 20.53
CA ASN A 103 3.30 6.42 20.89
C ASN A 103 4.80 6.71 20.72
N ILE A 104 5.16 7.55 19.74
CA ILE A 104 6.50 8.13 19.57
C ILE A 104 6.60 9.37 20.46
#